data_AF-A0A2K9IW64-F1
#
_entry.id   AF-A0A2K9IW64-F1
#
_cell.length_a   1.000
_cell.length_b   1.000
_cell.length_c   1.000
_cell.angle_alpha   90.00
_cell.angle_beta   90.00
_cell.angle_gamma   90.00
#
_symmetry.space_group_name_H-M   'P 1'
#
loop_
_entity.id
_entity.type
_entity.pdbx_description
1 polymer ?
#
loop_
_entity_poly.entity_id
_entity_poly.type
_entity_poly.pdbx_seq_one_letter_code
_entity_poly.pdbx_strand_id
1 'polypeptide(L)'
;MIPYIFVAAATLAMFPILTLYKMNVEKLKQDPSQHARVQNNLMIGVALSEAIPILLIIYGYAQMESVSTVSDLYLPGIILLFLVIFAVLFIFMQAKVGVPEEAKSMITQFSIISIMLALAIPIISIVSLFMMMP
;
A
#
# COMPACT_ATOMS: atom_id res chain seq x y z
N MET A 1 -10.35 19.83 -3.29
CA MET A 1 -10.85 18.71 -2.47
C MET A 1 -10.59 17.35 -3.10
N ILE A 2 -10.83 17.19 -4.41
CA ILE A 2 -10.60 15.92 -5.13
C ILE A 2 -9.18 15.33 -4.95
N PRO A 3 -8.07 16.10 -4.90
CA PRO A 3 -6.74 15.52 -4.63
C PRO A 3 -6.67 14.71 -3.33
N TYR A 4 -7.43 15.13 -2.30
CA TYR A 4 -7.48 14.46 -1.01
C TYR A 4 -8.31 13.17 -1.02
N ILE A 5 -9.18 12.96 -2.02
CA ILE A 5 -9.86 11.67 -2.21
C ILE A 5 -8.85 10.59 -2.57
N PHE A 6 -7.90 10.90 -3.46
CA PHE A 6 -6.80 9.99 -3.81
C PHE A 6 -5.89 9.72 -2.60
N VAL A 7 -5.60 10.75 -1.80
CA VAL A 7 -4.88 10.58 -0.53
C VAL A 7 -5.63 9.65 0.43
N ALA A 8 -6.94 9.84 0.58
CA ALA A 8 -7.77 8.99 1.43
C ALA A 8 -7.79 7.53 0.94
N ALA A 9 -7.92 7.31 -0.36
CA ALA A 9 -7.86 5.98 -0.97
C ALA A 9 -6.52 5.29 -0.65
N ALA A 10 -5.39 5.97 -0.88
CA ALA A 10 -4.06 5.45 -0.58
C ALA A 10 -3.88 5.12 0.91
N THR A 11 -4.34 6.00 1.79
CA THR A 11 -4.26 5.83 3.24
C THR A 11 -5.06 4.62 3.71
N LEU A 12 -6.31 4.50 3.25
CA LEU A 12 -7.22 3.41 3.62
C LEU A 12 -6.78 2.06 3.06
N ALA A 13 -6.10 2.02 1.91
CA ALA A 13 -5.51 0.78 1.40
C ALA A 13 -4.27 0.40 2.21
N MET A 14 -3.37 1.35 2.44
CA MET A 14 -2.04 1.07 2.97
C MET A 14 -2.06 0.54 4.40
N PHE A 15 -2.75 1.21 5.34
CA PHE A 15 -2.68 0.83 6.75
C PHE A 15 -3.18 -0.60 7.05
N PRO A 16 -4.34 -1.03 6.50
CA PRO A 16 -4.77 -2.41 6.62
C PRO A 16 -3.79 -3.40 6.00
N ILE A 17 -3.26 -3.13 4.80
CA ILE A 17 -2.31 -4.03 4.12
C ILE A 17 -1.03 -4.18 4.95
N LEU A 18 -0.47 -3.08 5.49
CA LEU A 18 0.71 -3.14 6.35
C LEU A 18 0.45 -3.92 7.65
N THR A 19 -0.75 -3.79 8.22
CA THR A 19 -1.17 -4.55 9.40
C THR A 19 -1.26 -6.04 9.08
N LEU A 20 -1.92 -6.40 7.98
CA LEU A 20 -2.02 -7.78 7.49
C LEU A 20 -0.65 -8.37 7.21
N TYR A 21 0.23 -7.61 6.55
CA TYR A 21 1.61 -8.03 6.31
C TYR A 21 2.33 -8.32 7.62
N LYS A 22 2.29 -7.40 8.61
CA LYS A 22 2.93 -7.62 9.91
C LYS A 22 2.41 -8.90 10.58
N MET A 23 1.10 -9.10 10.62
CA MET A 23 0.52 -10.30 11.24
C MET A 23 0.93 -11.60 10.54
N ASN A 24 1.08 -11.55 9.22
CA ASN A 24 1.37 -12.72 8.40
C ASN A 24 2.87 -13.04 8.34
N VAL A 25 3.75 -12.02 8.29
CA VAL A 25 5.19 -12.24 8.31
C VAL A 25 5.65 -12.83 9.66
N GLU A 26 5.05 -12.44 10.77
CA GLU A 26 5.33 -13.05 12.08
C GLU A 26 4.98 -14.54 12.12
N LYS A 27 3.89 -14.95 11.46
CA LYS A 27 3.55 -16.38 11.33
C LYS A 27 4.57 -17.13 10.50
N LEU A 28 5.10 -16.53 9.43
CA LEU A 28 6.16 -17.14 8.61
C LEU A 28 7.49 -17.26 9.35
N LYS A 29 7.80 -16.30 10.23
CA LYS A 29 9.00 -16.39 11.09
C LYS A 29 8.90 -17.56 12.08
N GLN A 30 7.69 -17.87 12.55
CA GLN A 30 7.45 -18.98 13.48
C GLN A 30 7.40 -20.33 12.77
N ASP A 31 6.76 -20.41 11.60
CA ASP A 31 6.63 -21.64 10.83
C ASP A 31 6.62 -21.34 9.31
N PRO A 32 7.79 -21.45 8.66
CA PRO A 32 7.92 -21.21 7.22
C PRO A 32 7.09 -22.16 6.35
N SER A 33 6.73 -23.36 6.85
CA SER A 33 5.96 -24.34 6.07
C SER A 33 4.55 -23.83 5.70
N GLN A 34 4.05 -22.83 6.43
CA GLN A 34 2.72 -22.24 6.22
C GLN A 34 2.66 -21.19 5.11
N HIS A 35 3.74 -21.00 4.32
CA HIS A 35 3.86 -20.01 3.25
C HIS A 35 2.58 -19.83 2.41
N ALA A 36 2.09 -20.92 1.80
CA ALA A 36 0.95 -20.87 0.90
C ALA A 36 -0.33 -20.35 1.60
N ARG A 37 -0.57 -20.82 2.84
CA ARG A 37 -1.73 -20.39 3.64
C ARG A 37 -1.64 -18.92 4.00
N VAL A 38 -0.46 -18.48 4.43
CA VAL A 38 -0.22 -17.09 4.83
C VAL A 38 -0.34 -16.14 3.64
N GLN A 39 0.22 -16.50 2.48
CA GLN A 39 0.08 -15.73 1.25
C GLN A 39 -1.39 -15.62 0.82
N ASN A 40 -2.15 -16.72 0.87
CA ASN A 40 -3.58 -16.69 0.55
C ASN A 40 -4.36 -15.75 1.50
N ASN A 41 -4.06 -15.80 2.80
CA ASN A 41 -4.69 -14.90 3.78
C ASN A 41 -4.35 -13.44 3.52
N LEU A 42 -3.10 -13.13 3.15
CA LEU A 42 -2.70 -11.78 2.77
C LEU A 42 -3.50 -11.32 1.55
N MET A 43 -3.59 -12.12 0.49
CA MET A 43 -4.30 -11.75 -0.74
C MET A 43 -5.80 -11.50 -0.50
N ILE A 44 -6.46 -12.37 0.25
CA ILE A 44 -7.88 -12.17 0.62
C ILE A 44 -8.04 -10.91 1.47
N GLY A 45 -7.17 -10.73 2.46
CA GLY A 45 -7.21 -9.54 3.32
C GLY A 45 -6.99 -8.24 2.54
N VAL A 46 -6.08 -8.25 1.57
CA VAL A 46 -5.82 -7.11 0.67
C VAL A 46 -7.05 -6.81 -0.17
N ALA A 47 -7.64 -7.82 -0.83
CA ALA A 47 -8.83 -7.63 -1.65
C ALA A 47 -10.01 -7.01 -0.86
N LEU A 48 -10.20 -7.44 0.40
CA LEU A 48 -11.19 -6.85 1.29
C LEU A 48 -10.84 -5.43 1.72
N SER A 49 -9.55 -5.18 2.00
CA SER A 49 -9.06 -3.86 2.41
C SER A 49 -9.17 -2.82 1.29
N GLU A 50 -9.06 -3.25 0.04
CA GLU A 50 -9.10 -2.38 -1.13
C GLU A 50 -10.50 -2.04 -1.62
N ALA A 51 -11.55 -2.72 -1.13
CA ALA A 51 -12.93 -2.47 -1.59
C ALA A 51 -13.34 -0.98 -1.49
N ILE A 52 -13.08 -0.34 -0.34
CA ILE A 52 -13.36 1.08 -0.13
C ILE A 52 -12.39 1.97 -0.93
N PRO A 53 -11.06 1.78 -0.86
CA PRO A 53 -10.11 2.50 -1.70
C PRO A 53 -10.44 2.51 -3.19
N ILE A 54 -10.84 1.36 -3.76
CA ILE A 54 -11.22 1.26 -5.18
C ILE A 54 -12.43 2.15 -5.48
N LEU A 55 -13.47 2.13 -4.62
CA LEU A 55 -14.63 3.01 -4.78
C LEU A 55 -14.23 4.50 -4.71
N LEU A 56 -13.30 4.86 -3.84
CA LEU A 56 -12.77 6.22 -3.76
C LEU A 56 -11.96 6.61 -5.00
N ILE A 57 -11.16 5.69 -5.56
CA ILE A 57 -10.45 5.92 -6.82
C ILE A 57 -11.45 6.16 -7.96
N ILE A 58 -12.48 5.32 -8.09
CA ILE A 58 -13.52 5.49 -9.12
C ILE A 58 -14.22 6.84 -8.95
N TYR A 59 -14.62 7.18 -7.73
CA TYR A 59 -15.26 8.46 -7.44
C TYR A 59 -14.34 9.65 -7.74
N GLY A 60 -13.06 9.55 -7.36
CA GLY A 60 -12.05 10.57 -7.62
C GLY A 60 -11.87 10.82 -9.12
N TYR A 61 -11.82 9.76 -9.92
CA TYR A 61 -11.78 9.89 -11.39
C TYR A 61 -13.07 10.45 -11.99
N ALA A 62 -14.24 10.05 -11.46
CA ALA A 62 -15.52 10.54 -11.95
C ALA A 62 -15.74 12.05 -11.71
N GLN A 63 -15.02 12.64 -10.76
CA GLN A 63 -15.09 14.06 -10.40
C GLN A 63 -13.76 14.79 -10.70
N MET A 64 -12.88 14.17 -11.50
CA MET A 64 -11.55 14.71 -11.76
C MET A 64 -11.65 15.95 -12.66
N GLU A 65 -11.05 17.03 -12.18
CA GLU A 65 -10.87 18.29 -12.91
C GLU A 65 -9.43 18.78 -12.69
N SER A 66 -8.89 19.54 -13.65
CA SER A 66 -7.58 20.18 -13.48
C SER A 66 -7.63 21.20 -12.34
N VAL A 67 -6.58 21.24 -11.52
CA VAL A 67 -6.47 22.25 -10.46
C VAL A 67 -6.17 23.62 -11.05
N SER A 68 -6.67 24.67 -10.40
CA SER A 68 -6.39 26.05 -10.81
C SER A 68 -4.92 26.44 -10.58
N THR A 69 -4.29 25.92 -9.54
CA THR A 69 -2.87 26.15 -9.25
C THR A 69 -2.15 24.86 -8.87
N VAL A 70 -0.93 24.67 -9.37
CA VAL A 70 -0.11 23.47 -9.07
C VAL A 70 0.18 23.35 -7.56
N SER A 71 0.23 24.47 -6.83
CA SER A 71 0.41 24.48 -5.37
C SER A 71 -0.66 23.70 -4.62
N ASP A 72 -1.87 23.56 -5.19
CA ASP A 72 -2.97 22.78 -4.61
C ASP A 72 -2.65 21.28 -4.54
N LEU A 73 -1.67 20.81 -5.33
CA LEU A 73 -1.23 19.43 -5.38
C LEU A 73 -0.03 19.14 -4.46
N TYR A 74 0.63 20.16 -3.91
CA TYR A 74 1.85 19.97 -3.11
C TYR A 74 1.59 19.16 -1.84
N LEU A 75 0.61 19.56 -1.03
CA LEU A 75 0.32 18.86 0.21
C LEU A 75 -0.21 17.43 -0.03
N PRO A 76 -1.19 17.19 -0.94
CA PRO A 76 -1.58 15.83 -1.33
C PRO A 76 -0.41 14.98 -1.83
N GLY A 77 0.46 15.54 -2.67
CA GLY A 77 1.63 14.85 -3.21
C GLY A 77 2.64 14.48 -2.12
N ILE A 78 2.94 15.39 -1.20
CA ILE A 78 3.85 15.13 -0.08
C ILE A 78 3.31 13.99 0.81
N ILE A 79 2.00 13.97 1.08
CA ILE A 79 1.38 12.89 1.87
C ILE A 79 1.54 11.55 1.14
N LEU A 80 1.24 11.49 -0.16
CA LEU A 80 1.39 10.24 -0.93
C LEU A 80 2.84 9.75 -0.97
N LEU A 81 3.81 10.66 -1.16
CA LEU A 81 5.22 10.31 -1.13
C LEU A 81 5.64 9.78 0.25
N PHE A 82 5.20 10.45 1.32
CA PHE A 82 5.44 9.98 2.68
C PHE A 82 4.86 8.57 2.91
N LEU A 83 3.63 8.33 2.46
CA LEU A 83 2.98 7.02 2.57
C LEU A 83 3.78 5.94 1.83
N VAL A 84 4.22 6.18 0.60
CA VAL A 84 5.04 5.23 -0.18
C VAL A 84 6.34 4.90 0.55
N ILE A 85 7.07 5.93 1.01
CA ILE A 85 8.32 5.74 1.74
C ILE A 85 8.07 4.96 3.03
N PHE A 86 7.03 5.32 3.78
CA PHE A 86 6.65 4.66 5.01
C PHE A 86 6.34 3.17 4.79
N ALA A 87 5.54 2.82 3.79
CA ALA A 87 5.18 1.43 3.50
C ALA A 87 6.40 0.58 3.17
N VAL A 88 7.29 1.07 2.31
CA VAL A 88 8.51 0.36 1.91
C VAL A 88 9.43 0.16 3.12
N LEU A 89 9.69 1.22 3.89
CA LEU A 89 10.54 1.14 5.08
C LEU A 89 9.95 0.20 6.13
N PHE A 90 8.64 0.29 6.38
CA PHE A 90 7.95 -0.57 7.33
C PHE A 90 8.10 -2.05 6.94
N ILE A 91 7.77 -2.41 5.69
CA ILE A 91 7.87 -3.79 5.22
C ILE A 91 9.32 -4.27 5.28
N PHE A 92 10.27 -3.46 4.80
CA PHE A 92 11.68 -3.81 4.83
C PHE A 92 12.22 -4.06 6.25
N MET A 93 11.84 -3.23 7.22
CA MET A 93 12.23 -3.41 8.61
C MET A 93 11.68 -4.71 9.19
N GLN A 94 10.39 -4.97 8.98
CA GLN A 94 9.75 -6.19 9.46
C GLN A 94 10.30 -7.47 8.79
N ALA A 95 10.73 -7.37 7.53
CA ALA A 95 11.37 -8.46 6.79
C ALA A 95 12.78 -8.81 7.29
N LYS A 96 13.39 -7.98 8.15
CA LYS A 96 14.74 -8.20 8.68
C LYS A 96 14.77 -8.56 10.16
N VAL A 97 13.80 -8.10 10.93
CA VAL A 97 13.77 -8.29 12.39
C VAL A 97 13.36 -9.73 12.72
N GLY A 98 14.21 -10.46 13.44
CA GLY A 98 13.86 -11.77 14.00
C GLY A 98 13.59 -12.86 12.95
N VAL A 99 14.28 -12.81 11.81
CA VAL A 99 14.10 -13.77 10.71
C VAL A 99 15.12 -14.91 10.82
N PRO A 100 14.68 -16.19 10.94
CA PRO A 100 15.56 -17.35 10.83
C PRO A 100 16.22 -17.43 9.45
N GLU A 101 17.46 -17.93 9.38
CA GLU A 101 18.18 -18.02 8.11
C GLU A 101 17.47 -18.92 7.10
N GLU A 102 16.86 -20.03 7.54
CA GLU A 102 16.06 -20.90 6.66
C GLU A 102 14.82 -20.22 6.06
N ALA A 103 14.28 -19.17 6.71
CA ALA A 103 13.07 -18.48 6.29
C ALA A 103 13.34 -17.25 5.41
N LYS A 104 14.61 -16.83 5.29
CA LYS A 104 15.01 -15.53 4.75
C LYS A 104 14.61 -15.28 3.30
N SER A 105 14.84 -16.27 2.42
CA SER A 105 14.45 -16.17 1.01
C SER A 105 12.94 -16.05 0.85
N MET A 106 12.20 -16.87 1.60
CA MET A 106 10.74 -16.87 1.59
C MET A 106 10.14 -15.56 2.11
N ILE A 107 10.62 -15.06 3.25
CA ILE A 107 10.18 -13.78 3.81
C ILE A 107 10.50 -12.62 2.87
N THR A 108 11.65 -12.67 2.18
CA THR A 108 12.00 -11.66 1.17
C THR A 108 10.99 -11.66 0.02
N GLN A 109 10.65 -12.83 -0.53
CA GLN A 109 9.65 -12.95 -1.59
C GLN A 109 8.27 -12.48 -1.13
N PHE A 110 7.83 -12.93 0.05
CA PHE A 110 6.56 -12.50 0.66
C PHE A 110 6.51 -10.98 0.86
N SER A 111 7.62 -10.37 1.28
CA SER A 111 7.73 -8.93 1.49
C SER A 111 7.70 -8.15 0.17
N ILE A 112 8.33 -8.64 -0.89
CA ILE A 112 8.27 -8.03 -2.22
C ILE A 112 6.83 -8.01 -2.73
N ILE A 113 6.12 -9.14 -2.65
CA ILE A 113 4.71 -9.23 -3.03
C ILE A 113 3.87 -8.22 -2.23
N SER A 114 4.10 -8.17 -0.91
CA SER A 114 3.37 -7.26 -0.02
C SER A 114 3.66 -5.79 -0.33
N ILE A 115 4.89 -5.43 -0.73
CA ILE A 115 5.22 -4.07 -1.18
C ILE A 115 4.43 -3.74 -2.44
N MET A 116 4.39 -4.64 -3.44
CA MET A 116 3.65 -4.39 -4.66
C MET A 116 2.16 -4.16 -4.40
N LEU A 117 1.57 -4.94 -3.49
CA LEU A 117 0.16 -4.77 -3.07
C LEU A 117 -0.04 -3.46 -2.30
N ALA A 118 0.80 -3.15 -1.32
CA ALA A 118 0.68 -1.93 -0.52
C ALA A 118 0.87 -0.65 -1.34
N LEU A 119 1.62 -0.70 -2.45
CA LEU A 119 1.92 0.44 -3.29
C LEU A 119 0.96 0.64 -4.47
N ALA A 120 0.10 -0.33 -4.78
CA ALA A 120 -0.80 -0.25 -5.94
C ALA A 120 -1.67 1.03 -5.92
N ILE A 121 -2.47 1.22 -4.87
CA ILE A 121 -3.35 2.40 -4.73
C ILE A 121 -2.57 3.72 -4.56
N PRO A 122 -1.48 3.79 -3.76
CA PRO A 122 -0.64 4.98 -3.71
C PRO A 122 -0.05 5.39 -5.06
N ILE A 123 0.44 4.44 -5.87
CA ILE A 123 0.98 4.73 -7.20
C ILE A 123 -0.13 5.28 -8.11
N ILE A 124 -1.31 4.64 -8.13
CA ILE A 124 -2.47 5.15 -8.88
C ILE A 124 -2.79 6.58 -8.44
N SER A 125 -2.82 6.84 -7.14
CA SER A 125 -3.12 8.15 -6.56
C SER A 125 -2.10 9.23 -6.99
N ILE A 126 -0.81 8.88 -7.04
CA ILE A 126 0.24 9.79 -7.52
C ILE A 126 0.02 10.12 -9.00
N VAL A 127 -0.25 9.10 -9.83
CA VAL A 127 -0.58 9.29 -11.25
C VAL A 127 -1.81 10.19 -11.40
N SER A 128 -2.84 10.00 -10.57
CA SER A 128 -4.02 10.87 -10.57
C SER A 128 -3.68 12.32 -10.27
N LEU A 129 -2.77 12.61 -9.32
CA LEU A 129 -2.34 14.00 -9.08
C LEU A 129 -1.65 14.62 -10.29
N PHE A 130 -0.82 13.85 -11.00
CA PHE A 130 -0.19 14.32 -12.24
C PHE A 130 -1.21 14.63 -13.34
N MET A 131 -2.27 13.82 -13.44
CA MET A 131 -3.36 14.05 -14.40
C MET A 131 -4.17 15.31 -14.10
N MET A 132 -4.14 15.82 -12.85
CA MET A 132 -4.85 17.02 -12.44
C MET A 132 -4.03 18.30 -12.62
N MET A 133 -2.78 18.22 -13.06
CA MET A 133 -2.00 19.43 -13.36
C MET A 133 -2.67 20.24 -14.50
N PRO A 134 -2.61 21.57 -14.46
CA PRO A 134 -3.16 22.45 -15.50
C PRO A 134 -2.39 22.39 -16.83
#